data_AF-A0ABD3MT60-F1
#
_entry.id   AF-A0ABD3MT60-F1
#
_cell.length_a   1.000
_cell.length_b   1.000
_cell.length_c   1.000
_cell.angle_alpha   90.00
_cell.angle_beta   90.00
_cell.angle_gamma   90.00
#
_symmetry.space_group_name_H-M   'P 1'
#
loop_
_entity.id
_entity.type
_entity.pdbx_description
1 polymer ?
#
loop_
_entity_poly.entity_id
_entity_poly.type
_entity_poly.pdbx_seq_one_letter_code
_entity_poly.pdbx_strand_id
1 'polypeptide(L)'
;MEAPSNSELWLAAISNAERQKNYEPSSAVDYLLHLKDLLTSQDQSQWNRVPFFPPPRPIWENATNGFYPEAIDPYTHLQRSMANQDDAFVDQIASSVTMLNVGNDAYRTTAVSNHYAVFDDDVSDEEIVYNPPNHNTHSNNDAPEPVSSVDKQMSMRRILLRVYCSLAEIHSTWAVECSKNRRWADGADEFENAYNILRSGQEIIDEEHASLAQMMEMMETIDGDTARLERDINERQKCIDMDSEVVSVPLSFFTLSQNKYVHAAQSRIRFLEDKLYEYTASRDEIKARMGSRWKTNPHPSNDYAERRKALEKELDEALDGVNRTQRMNVGGLGGRRY
;
A
#
# COMPACT_ATOMS: atom_id res chain seq x y z
N MET A 1 27.95 1.13 22.87
CA MET A 1 26.89 1.20 21.85
C MET A 1 27.53 0.88 20.52
N GLU A 2 27.06 -0.16 19.86
CA GLU A 2 27.48 -0.49 18.50
C GLU A 2 26.83 0.51 17.52
N ALA A 3 27.54 0.89 16.47
CA ALA A 3 26.99 1.74 15.43
C ALA A 3 25.91 0.95 14.66
N PRO A 4 24.80 1.60 14.23
CA PRO A 4 23.77 0.90 13.48
C PRO A 4 24.33 0.37 12.16
N SER A 5 23.87 -0.82 11.80
CA SER A 5 24.20 -1.44 10.52
C SER A 5 23.59 -0.66 9.36
N ASN A 6 24.19 -0.77 8.17
CA ASN A 6 23.64 -0.13 6.98
C ASN A 6 22.21 -0.59 6.69
N SER A 7 21.89 -1.88 6.86
CA SER A 7 20.51 -2.37 6.68
C SER A 7 19.52 -1.67 7.60
N GLU A 8 19.89 -1.39 8.85
CA GLU A 8 19.03 -0.64 9.79
C GLU A 8 18.84 0.81 9.35
N LEU A 9 19.88 1.45 8.82
CA LEU A 9 19.78 2.80 8.27
C LEU A 9 18.83 2.86 7.07
N TRP A 10 18.92 1.88 6.16
CA TRP A 10 18.01 1.76 5.01
C TRP A 10 16.55 1.54 5.44
N LEU A 11 16.31 0.65 6.39
CA LEU A 11 14.97 0.42 6.92
C LEU A 11 14.41 1.67 7.61
N ALA A 12 15.23 2.37 8.39
CA ALA A 12 14.82 3.63 9.01
C ALA A 12 14.47 4.70 7.96
N ALA A 13 15.24 4.81 6.87
CA ALA A 13 14.94 5.70 5.76
C ALA A 13 13.59 5.37 5.08
N ILE A 14 13.31 4.09 4.83
CA ILE A 14 12.04 3.63 4.25
C ILE A 14 10.87 3.96 5.20
N SER A 15 10.98 3.58 6.48
CA SER A 15 9.94 3.87 7.47
C SER A 15 9.70 5.37 7.68
N ASN A 16 10.75 6.19 7.58
CA ASN A 16 10.59 7.65 7.63
C ASN A 16 9.80 8.18 6.42
N ALA A 17 10.06 7.66 5.23
CA ALA A 17 9.29 8.02 4.03
C ALA A 17 7.82 7.57 4.15
N GLU A 18 7.57 6.37 4.69
CA GLU A 18 6.21 5.88 4.96
C GLU A 18 5.45 6.75 5.95
N ARG A 19 6.11 7.31 6.97
CA ARG A 19 5.47 8.27 7.89
C ARG A 19 5.19 9.60 7.19
N GLN A 20 6.12 10.06 6.36
CA GLN A 20 6.00 11.32 5.62
C GLN A 20 4.84 11.30 4.62
N LYS A 21 4.38 10.12 4.17
CA LYS A 21 3.25 9.99 3.24
C LYS A 21 1.96 10.67 3.74
N ASN A 22 1.77 10.81 5.04
CA ASN A 22 0.59 11.47 5.57
C ASN A 22 0.65 13.02 5.47
N TYR A 23 1.84 13.58 5.22
CA TYR A 23 2.08 15.03 5.19
C TYR A 23 2.47 15.51 3.79
N GLU A 24 3.46 14.86 3.17
CA GLU A 24 3.95 15.20 1.83
C GLU A 24 4.18 13.93 1.00
N PRO A 25 3.11 13.34 0.47
CA PRO A 25 3.23 12.04 -0.15
C PRO A 25 3.93 12.05 -1.51
N SER A 26 3.89 13.16 -2.26
CA SER A 26 4.73 13.31 -3.46
C SER A 26 6.22 13.27 -3.12
N SER A 27 6.64 14.00 -2.07
CA SER A 27 8.03 13.97 -1.59
C SER A 27 8.43 12.56 -1.14
N ALA A 28 7.55 11.85 -0.43
CA ALA A 28 7.79 10.48 0.01
C ALA A 28 7.96 9.50 -1.16
N VAL A 29 7.11 9.59 -2.19
CA VAL A 29 7.20 8.78 -3.41
C VAL A 29 8.49 9.09 -4.16
N ASP A 30 8.83 10.36 -4.39
CA ASP A 30 10.06 10.76 -5.09
C ASP A 30 11.31 10.22 -4.40
N TYR A 31 11.33 10.27 -3.06
CA TYR A 31 12.44 9.73 -2.29
C TYR A 31 12.52 8.20 -2.35
N LEU A 32 11.39 7.49 -2.23
CA LEU A 32 11.39 6.03 -2.38
C LEU A 32 11.77 5.59 -3.80
N LEU A 33 11.37 6.33 -4.84
CA LEU A 33 11.83 6.12 -6.21
C LEU A 33 13.34 6.33 -6.32
N HIS A 34 13.88 7.36 -5.68
CA HIS A 34 15.32 7.58 -5.63
C HIS A 34 16.05 6.43 -4.93
N LEU A 35 15.52 5.91 -3.81
CA LEU A 35 16.06 4.74 -3.12
C LEU A 35 16.03 3.50 -4.02
N LYS A 36 14.91 3.24 -4.71
CA LYS A 36 14.75 2.16 -5.67
C LYS A 36 15.80 2.25 -6.77
N ASP A 37 15.97 3.41 -7.39
CA ASP A 37 16.92 3.62 -8.49
C ASP A 37 18.36 3.39 -8.02
N LEU A 38 18.71 3.82 -6.81
CA LEU A 38 20.02 3.57 -6.23
C LEU A 38 20.28 2.07 -6.02
N LEU A 39 19.33 1.34 -5.46
CA LEU A 39 19.47 -0.10 -5.21
C LEU A 39 19.50 -0.90 -6.51
N THR A 40 18.67 -0.54 -7.49
CA THR A 40 18.63 -1.21 -8.80
C THR A 40 19.80 -0.87 -9.71
N SER A 41 20.48 0.27 -9.49
CA SER A 41 21.72 0.60 -10.20
C SER A 41 22.92 -0.29 -9.83
N GLN A 42 22.82 -1.02 -8.72
CA GLN A 42 23.85 -1.95 -8.28
C GLN A 42 23.75 -3.27 -9.06
N ASP A 43 24.90 -3.90 -9.28
CA ASP A 43 24.98 -5.21 -9.92
C ASP A 43 24.14 -6.24 -9.12
N GLN A 44 23.32 -7.01 -9.84
CA GLN A 44 22.51 -8.11 -9.28
C GLN A 44 23.36 -9.11 -8.49
N SER A 45 24.63 -9.29 -8.85
CA SER A 45 25.56 -10.14 -8.09
C SER A 45 25.72 -9.71 -6.61
N GLN A 46 25.43 -8.43 -6.30
CA GLN A 46 25.51 -7.87 -4.95
C GLN A 46 24.18 -7.91 -4.20
N TRP A 47 23.07 -8.32 -4.83
CA TRP A 47 21.73 -8.22 -4.23
C TRP A 47 21.56 -9.09 -2.97
N ASN A 48 22.34 -10.16 -2.85
CA ASN A 48 22.39 -11.01 -1.65
C ASN A 48 23.20 -10.41 -0.49
N ARG A 49 23.81 -9.23 -0.68
CA ARG A 49 24.65 -8.56 0.33
C ARG A 49 23.94 -7.35 0.91
N VAL A 50 24.39 -6.92 2.08
CA VAL A 50 23.98 -5.64 2.67
C VAL A 50 24.51 -4.50 1.82
N PRO A 51 23.73 -3.43 1.56
CA PRO A 51 24.23 -2.24 0.90
C PRO A 51 25.48 -1.69 1.59
N PHE A 52 26.55 -1.46 0.82
CA PHE A 52 27.79 -0.91 1.36
C PHE A 52 27.66 0.57 1.72
N PHE A 53 26.79 1.29 1.02
CA PHE A 53 26.52 2.70 1.22
C PHE A 53 25.28 2.90 2.11
N PRO A 54 25.26 3.96 2.95
CA PRO A 54 24.05 4.36 3.65
C PRO A 54 23.01 4.93 2.65
N PRO A 55 21.72 4.97 3.00
CA PRO A 55 20.73 5.66 2.19
C PRO A 55 21.07 7.16 2.11
N PRO A 56 20.75 7.83 0.98
CA PRO A 56 20.80 9.29 0.90
C PRO A 56 19.88 9.91 1.95
N ARG A 57 20.17 11.13 2.40
CA ARG A 57 19.24 11.85 3.29
C ARG A 57 17.99 12.29 2.52
N PRO A 58 16.81 12.27 3.15
CA PRO A 58 15.62 12.81 2.52
C PRO A 58 15.72 14.32 2.28
N ILE A 59 15.22 14.78 1.14
CA ILE A 59 15.33 16.18 0.72
C ILE A 59 14.53 17.12 1.65
N TRP A 60 13.44 16.63 2.24
CA TRP A 60 12.60 17.40 3.17
C TRP A 60 13.29 17.73 4.49
N GLU A 61 14.37 17.03 4.87
CA GLU A 61 15.17 17.41 6.05
C GLU A 61 15.95 18.73 5.84
N ASN A 62 16.21 19.11 4.59
CA ASN A 62 16.91 20.36 4.28
C ASN A 62 15.96 21.58 4.19
N ALA A 63 14.65 21.34 4.13
CA ALA A 63 13.63 22.36 4.05
C ALA A 63 13.18 22.79 5.46
N THR A 64 14.01 23.61 6.10
CA THR A 64 13.67 24.54 7.21
C THR A 64 13.52 24.02 8.65
N ASN A 65 14.08 24.83 9.56
CA ASN A 65 13.88 24.92 11.02
C ASN A 65 12.39 25.13 11.45
N GLY A 66 11.43 24.51 10.78
CA GLY A 66 10.00 24.77 10.98
C GLY A 66 9.23 23.50 11.28
N PHE A 67 8.98 23.23 12.57
CA PHE A 67 7.75 22.63 13.10
C PHE A 67 7.07 21.48 12.32
N TYR A 68 7.83 20.55 11.73
CA TYR A 68 7.30 19.20 11.52
C TYR A 68 7.42 18.44 12.85
N PRO A 69 6.45 17.58 13.21
CA PRO A 69 6.64 16.65 14.33
C PRO A 69 7.92 15.89 14.03
N GLU A 70 8.96 16.10 14.87
CA GLU A 70 10.37 15.73 14.66
C GLU A 70 10.54 14.80 13.44
N ALA A 71 11.01 15.32 12.30
CA ALA A 71 11.56 14.44 11.27
C ALA A 71 12.69 13.69 11.96
N ILE A 72 12.40 12.45 12.32
CA ILE A 72 13.24 11.63 13.17
C ILE A 72 14.48 11.34 12.33
N ASP A 73 15.58 12.05 12.60
CA ASP A 73 16.86 11.75 12.00
C ASP A 73 17.13 10.26 12.31
N PRO A 74 17.29 9.39 11.29
CA PRO A 74 17.48 7.97 11.51
C PRO A 74 18.68 7.69 12.43
N TYR A 75 19.66 8.59 12.48
CA TYR A 75 20.80 8.51 13.38
C TYR A 75 20.47 8.87 14.85
N THR A 76 19.41 9.65 15.11
CA THR A 76 18.99 10.06 16.46
C THR A 76 17.91 9.16 17.07
N HIS A 77 17.03 8.55 16.27
CA HIS A 77 15.99 7.64 16.79
C HIS A 77 16.56 6.40 17.45
N LEU A 78 17.58 5.79 16.80
CA LEU A 78 18.22 4.58 17.30
C LEU A 78 18.92 4.84 18.64
N GLN A 79 19.45 6.04 18.85
CA GLN A 79 19.99 6.43 20.16
C GLN A 79 18.90 6.58 21.24
N ARG A 80 17.70 7.04 20.91
CA ARG A 80 16.56 7.15 21.87
C ARG A 80 15.88 5.81 22.14
N SER A 81 15.69 4.94 21.14
CA SER A 81 15.03 3.64 21.37
C SER A 81 15.90 2.68 22.18
N MET A 82 17.23 2.80 22.11
CA MET A 82 18.16 2.02 22.93
C MET A 82 18.27 2.51 24.38
N ALA A 83 17.79 3.72 24.70
CA ALA A 83 17.77 4.24 26.07
C ALA A 83 16.58 3.71 26.90
N ASN A 84 15.57 3.13 26.24
CA ASN A 84 14.33 2.66 26.87
C ASN A 84 14.10 1.14 26.71
N GLN A 85 15.15 0.35 26.45
CA GLN A 85 15.05 -1.11 26.36
C GLN A 85 15.13 -1.77 27.74
N ASP A 86 14.12 -1.54 28.56
CA ASP A 86 13.60 -2.53 29.50
C ASP A 86 12.07 -2.55 29.26
N ASP A 87 11.54 -3.70 28.82
CA ASP A 87 10.11 -4.10 28.79
C ASP A 87 9.17 -3.94 27.57
N ALA A 88 9.56 -3.64 26.31
CA ALA A 88 8.53 -3.54 25.26
C ALA A 88 8.88 -3.87 23.78
N PHE A 89 9.63 -4.94 23.47
CA PHE A 89 9.99 -5.24 22.07
C PHE A 89 9.16 -6.34 21.36
N VAL A 90 8.14 -6.93 22.01
CA VAL A 90 7.31 -7.98 21.36
C VAL A 90 5.97 -7.44 20.81
N ASP A 91 5.49 -6.26 21.25
CA ASP A 91 4.18 -5.73 20.81
C ASP A 91 4.24 -4.74 19.62
N GLN A 92 5.43 -4.32 19.17
CA GLN A 92 5.54 -3.20 18.21
C GLN A 92 5.43 -3.61 16.73
N ILE A 93 5.52 -4.91 16.40
CA ILE A 93 5.25 -5.41 15.04
C ILE A 93 3.74 -5.63 14.83
N ALA A 94 2.97 -5.87 15.91
CA ALA A 94 1.51 -5.97 15.87
C ALA A 94 0.80 -4.60 15.91
N SER A 95 1.45 -3.55 16.42
CA SER A 95 0.82 -2.22 16.62
C SER A 95 0.74 -1.32 15.37
N SER A 96 1.25 -1.75 14.21
CA SER A 96 1.06 -0.98 12.96
C SER A 96 -0.28 -1.27 12.24
N VAL A 97 -1.14 -2.12 12.83
CA VAL A 97 -2.47 -2.47 12.29
C VAL A 97 -3.63 -1.89 13.12
N THR A 98 -3.37 -1.17 14.23
CA THR A 98 -4.45 -0.61 15.07
C THR A 98 -4.56 0.91 14.95
N MET A 99 -4.95 1.40 13.78
CA MET A 99 -5.64 2.70 13.67
C MET A 99 -6.77 2.55 12.67
N LEU A 100 -7.91 2.04 13.14
CA LEU A 100 -9.27 2.28 12.63
C LEU A 100 -10.27 1.45 13.48
N ASN A 101 -10.63 1.93 14.69
CA ASN A 101 -12.02 1.94 15.20
C ASN A 101 -12.18 2.56 16.62
N VAL A 102 -12.95 3.67 16.68
CA VAL A 102 -13.98 4.14 17.68
C VAL A 102 -13.61 4.15 19.19
N GLY A 103 -13.86 5.15 20.05
CA GLY A 103 -14.71 6.35 20.10
C GLY A 103 -15.22 6.58 21.55
N ASN A 104 -15.70 7.80 21.87
CA ASN A 104 -16.32 8.31 23.13
C ASN A 104 -15.40 8.67 24.32
N ASP A 105 -15.52 9.81 25.02
CA ASP A 105 -16.54 10.86 25.06
C ASP A 105 -16.01 12.13 25.79
N ALA A 106 -16.75 13.24 25.64
CA ALA A 106 -17.01 14.29 26.65
C ALA A 106 -16.44 15.73 26.51
N TYR A 107 -17.36 16.61 26.07
CA TYR A 107 -17.65 18.02 26.46
C TYR A 107 -17.18 19.25 25.63
N ARG A 108 -18.23 19.85 25.02
CA ARG A 108 -18.67 21.27 25.06
C ARG A 108 -18.27 22.30 23.96
N THR A 109 -19.27 22.58 23.13
CA THR A 109 -19.77 23.91 22.65
C THR A 109 -18.80 24.83 21.89
N THR A 110 -19.05 25.14 20.61
CA THR A 110 -20.09 26.09 20.17
C THR A 110 -20.45 25.92 18.69
N ALA A 111 -21.70 26.27 18.39
CA ALA A 111 -22.40 26.10 17.13
C ALA A 111 -21.92 27.03 16.00
N VAL A 112 -21.86 26.51 14.77
CA VAL A 112 -22.51 27.13 13.61
C VAL A 112 -23.01 26.03 12.67
N SER A 113 -24.31 26.13 12.39
CA SER A 113 -25.14 25.32 11.50
C SER A 113 -24.58 25.18 10.08
N ASN A 114 -24.54 23.96 9.55
CA ASN A 114 -25.03 23.69 8.20
C ASN A 114 -25.57 22.26 8.10
N HIS A 115 -26.86 22.21 7.84
CA HIS A 115 -27.75 21.07 7.84
C HIS A 115 -27.98 20.70 6.38
N TYR A 116 -27.54 19.54 5.89
CA TYR A 116 -28.21 18.76 4.83
C TYR A 116 -27.58 17.36 4.65
N ALA A 117 -28.43 16.35 4.85
CA ALA A 117 -28.36 14.93 4.44
C ALA A 117 -27.23 14.08 5.06
N VAL A 118 -27.45 13.38 6.18
CA VAL A 118 -28.15 12.07 6.28
C VAL A 118 -27.63 11.07 5.23
N PHE A 119 -26.54 10.41 5.59
CA PHE A 119 -26.18 9.07 5.12
C PHE A 119 -26.31 8.14 6.33
N ASP A 120 -27.55 7.85 6.71
CA ASP A 120 -27.89 6.66 7.48
C ASP A 120 -28.23 5.58 6.45
N ASP A 121 -27.24 4.79 6.08
CA ASP A 121 -27.49 3.40 5.69
C ASP A 121 -26.58 2.54 6.56
N ASP A 122 -27.24 2.08 7.62
CA ASP A 122 -26.89 1.00 8.53
C ASP A 122 -26.58 -0.27 7.69
N VAL A 123 -25.31 -0.45 7.36
CA VAL A 123 -24.78 -1.73 6.87
C VAL A 123 -24.04 -2.33 8.04
N SER A 124 -24.65 -3.35 8.63
CA SER A 124 -24.08 -4.21 9.66
C SER A 124 -22.61 -4.50 9.37
N ASP A 125 -21.74 -4.07 10.29
CA ASP A 125 -20.37 -4.55 10.40
C ASP A 125 -20.42 -6.07 10.66
N GLU A 126 -20.49 -6.88 9.60
CA GLU A 126 -20.05 -8.26 9.68
C GLU A 126 -18.53 -8.23 9.87
N GLU A 127 -18.15 -8.22 11.14
CA GLU A 127 -16.80 -8.41 11.66
C GLU A 127 -16.20 -9.67 11.01
N ILE A 128 -15.46 -9.49 9.91
CA ILE A 128 -14.64 -10.54 9.33
C ILE A 128 -13.52 -10.80 10.35
N VAL A 129 -13.77 -11.75 11.25
CA VAL A 129 -12.77 -12.31 12.16
C VAL A 129 -11.66 -12.92 11.30
N TYR A 130 -10.59 -12.15 11.09
CA TYR A 130 -9.35 -12.65 10.52
C TYR A 130 -8.74 -13.62 11.54
N ASN A 131 -8.97 -14.91 11.35
CA ASN A 131 -8.24 -15.96 12.04
C ASN A 131 -6.90 -16.16 11.30
N PRO A 132 -5.76 -15.73 11.85
CA PRO A 132 -4.47 -16.08 11.27
C PRO A 132 -4.31 -17.61 11.27
N PRO A 133 -3.65 -18.20 10.26
CA PRO A 133 -3.40 -19.63 10.23
C PRO A 133 -2.58 -20.03 11.45
N ASN A 134 -3.19 -20.86 12.29
CA ASN A 134 -2.62 -21.37 13.53
C ASN A 134 -1.56 -22.44 13.19
N HIS A 135 -0.33 -22.01 12.91
CA HIS A 135 0.83 -22.90 12.78
C HIS A 135 1.24 -23.41 14.17
N ASN A 136 0.52 -24.43 14.64
CA ASN A 136 0.91 -25.21 15.81
C ASN A 136 1.99 -26.22 15.38
N THR A 137 3.20 -25.73 15.09
CA THR A 137 4.39 -26.58 14.96
C THR A 137 4.86 -26.97 16.36
N HIS A 138 4.84 -28.27 16.63
CA HIS A 138 5.37 -28.88 17.85
C HIS A 138 6.80 -28.40 18.11
N SER A 139 6.96 -27.68 19.22
CA SER A 139 8.25 -27.27 19.77
C SER A 139 8.94 -28.48 20.39
N ASN A 140 9.97 -29.00 19.72
CA ASN A 140 10.98 -29.82 20.37
C ASN A 140 12.00 -28.89 21.04
N ASN A 141 12.28 -29.19 22.31
CA ASN A 141 13.19 -28.47 23.19
C ASN A 141 14.65 -28.60 22.75
N ASP A 142 15.06 -27.88 21.71
CA ASP A 142 16.46 -27.57 21.46
C ASP A 142 16.68 -26.09 21.78
N ALA A 143 17.57 -25.83 22.74
CA ALA A 143 17.93 -24.48 23.14
C ALA A 143 18.41 -23.69 21.91
N PRO A 144 17.90 -22.47 21.66
CA PRO A 144 18.29 -21.71 20.49
C PRO A 144 19.78 -21.39 20.60
N GLU A 145 20.56 -21.87 19.63
CA GLU A 145 21.94 -21.41 19.44
C GLU A 145 21.95 -19.88 19.35
N PRO A 146 23.00 -19.22 19.87
CA PRO A 146 23.11 -17.76 19.80
C PRO A 146 23.17 -17.34 18.33
N VAL A 147 22.04 -16.85 17.82
CA VAL A 147 21.90 -16.25 16.49
C VAL A 147 22.97 -15.18 16.36
N SER A 148 23.93 -15.40 15.46
CA SER A 148 25.02 -14.45 15.27
C SER A 148 24.41 -13.11 14.79
N SER A 149 25.01 -11.99 15.18
CA SER A 149 24.53 -10.65 14.78
C SER A 149 24.48 -10.43 13.25
N VAL A 150 25.04 -11.36 12.47
CA VAL A 150 24.98 -11.40 11.00
C VAL A 150 23.58 -11.81 10.50
N ASP A 151 22.82 -12.60 11.26
CA ASP A 151 21.46 -13.05 10.89
C ASP A 151 20.40 -11.93 10.96
N LYS A 152 20.74 -10.76 11.50
CA LYS A 152 19.84 -9.59 11.58
C LYS A 152 19.95 -8.65 10.39
N GLN A 153 20.94 -8.82 9.52
CA GLN A 153 21.16 -7.87 8.43
C GLN A 153 20.30 -8.24 7.20
N MET A 154 19.61 -7.24 6.65
CA MET A 154 18.82 -7.43 5.43
C MET A 154 19.68 -7.30 4.18
N SER A 155 19.48 -8.20 3.23
CA SER A 155 20.06 -8.12 1.90
C SER A 155 19.50 -6.93 1.12
N MET A 156 20.27 -6.44 0.16
CA MET A 156 19.87 -5.37 -0.75
C MET A 156 18.60 -5.73 -1.53
N ARG A 157 18.43 -7.00 -1.94
CA ARG A 157 17.18 -7.48 -2.56
C ARG A 157 15.98 -7.27 -1.64
N ARG A 158 16.10 -7.68 -0.38
CA ARG A 158 15.00 -7.54 0.59
C ARG A 158 14.68 -6.08 0.89
N ILE A 159 15.70 -5.23 0.98
CA ILE A 159 15.53 -3.78 1.14
C ILE A 159 14.81 -3.21 -0.08
N LEU A 160 15.19 -3.61 -1.29
CA LEU A 160 14.52 -3.19 -2.53
C LEU A 160 13.05 -3.64 -2.56
N LEU A 161 12.76 -4.89 -2.17
CA LEU A 161 11.39 -5.39 -2.04
C LEU A 161 10.59 -4.54 -1.05
N ARG A 162 11.17 -4.17 0.11
CA ARG A 162 10.54 -3.25 1.06
C ARG A 162 10.22 -1.90 0.41
N VAL A 163 11.14 -1.32 -0.38
CA VAL A 163 10.88 -0.08 -1.12
C VAL A 163 9.69 -0.23 -2.07
N TYR A 164 9.63 -1.31 -2.86
CA TYR A 164 8.48 -1.59 -3.73
C TYR A 164 7.18 -1.71 -2.93
N CYS A 165 7.21 -2.41 -1.80
CA CYS A 165 6.07 -2.57 -0.91
C CYS A 165 5.55 -1.22 -0.39
N SER A 166 6.45 -0.38 0.14
CA SER A 166 6.11 0.96 0.65
C SER A 166 5.53 1.86 -0.43
N LEU A 167 6.10 1.85 -1.64
CA LEU A 167 5.56 2.60 -2.78
C LEU A 167 4.14 2.13 -3.13
N ALA A 168 3.92 0.82 -3.24
CA ALA A 168 2.62 0.27 -3.57
C ALA A 168 1.56 0.61 -2.52
N GLU A 169 1.92 0.61 -1.23
CA GLU A 169 1.01 1.02 -0.15
C GLU A 169 0.64 2.51 -0.22
N ILE A 170 1.60 3.40 -0.52
CA ILE A 170 1.34 4.83 -0.68
C ILE A 170 0.35 5.06 -1.82
N HIS A 171 0.63 4.48 -2.99
CA HIS A 171 -0.25 4.55 -4.16
C HIS A 171 -1.65 3.99 -3.86
N SER A 172 -1.75 2.82 -3.20
CA SER A 172 -3.04 2.24 -2.82
C SER A 172 -3.82 3.12 -1.84
N THR A 173 -3.14 3.77 -0.90
CA THR A 173 -3.74 4.71 0.06
C THR A 173 -4.30 5.94 -0.65
N TRP A 174 -3.53 6.50 -1.59
CA TRP A 174 -3.95 7.62 -2.42
C TRP A 174 -5.12 7.28 -3.33
N ALA A 175 -5.15 6.07 -3.89
CA ALA A 175 -6.28 5.63 -4.70
C ALA A 175 -7.60 5.67 -3.92
N VAL A 176 -7.56 5.20 -2.66
CA VAL A 176 -8.71 5.28 -1.75
C VAL A 176 -9.06 6.73 -1.41
N GLU A 177 -8.08 7.62 -1.21
CA GLU A 177 -8.35 9.04 -0.97
C GLU A 177 -8.96 9.75 -2.19
N CYS A 178 -8.53 9.40 -3.40
CA CYS A 178 -9.13 9.86 -4.65
C CYS A 178 -10.62 9.49 -4.74
N SER A 179 -11.01 8.30 -4.27
CA SER A 179 -12.43 7.89 -4.24
C SER A 179 -13.30 8.78 -3.34
N LYS A 180 -12.78 9.20 -2.18
CA LYS A 180 -13.50 10.12 -1.28
C LYS A 180 -13.76 11.48 -1.94
N ASN A 181 -12.80 11.90 -2.77
CA ASN A 181 -12.86 13.15 -3.52
C ASN A 181 -13.53 13.01 -4.90
N ARG A 182 -14.12 11.85 -5.22
CA ARG A 182 -14.80 11.54 -6.49
C ARG A 182 -13.88 11.66 -7.72
N ARG A 183 -12.57 11.45 -7.53
CA ARG A 183 -11.55 11.45 -8.58
C ARG A 183 -11.28 10.00 -9.02
N TRP A 184 -12.25 9.40 -9.71
CA TRP A 184 -12.24 7.97 -10.01
C TRP A 184 -11.17 7.56 -11.03
N ALA A 185 -10.93 8.36 -12.06
CA ALA A 185 -9.88 8.08 -13.03
C ALA A 185 -8.49 8.09 -12.37
N ASP A 186 -8.21 9.14 -11.60
CA ASP A 186 -6.95 9.28 -10.86
C ASP A 186 -6.77 8.14 -9.85
N GLY A 187 -7.83 7.74 -9.14
CA GLY A 187 -7.76 6.60 -8.21
C GLY A 187 -7.40 5.29 -8.91
N ALA A 188 -7.88 5.07 -10.14
CA ALA A 188 -7.51 3.90 -10.92
C ALA A 188 -6.06 3.96 -11.43
N ASP A 189 -5.56 5.14 -11.82
CA ASP A 189 -4.15 5.35 -12.16
C ASP A 189 -3.23 4.96 -10.98
N GLU A 190 -3.60 5.38 -9.77
CA GLU A 190 -2.84 5.05 -8.56
C GLU A 190 -2.84 3.54 -8.25
N PHE A 191 -3.96 2.84 -8.42
CA PHE A 191 -3.97 1.37 -8.31
C PHE A 191 -3.12 0.70 -9.39
N GLU A 192 -3.12 1.23 -10.62
CA GLU A 192 -2.29 0.69 -11.70
C GLU A 192 -0.80 0.83 -11.38
N ASN A 193 -0.39 1.97 -10.83
CA ASN A 193 0.97 2.20 -10.35
C ASN A 193 1.32 1.20 -9.24
N ALA A 194 0.49 1.07 -8.20
CA ALA A 194 0.71 0.12 -7.12
C ALA A 194 0.81 -1.34 -7.64
N TYR A 195 -0.07 -1.74 -8.56
CA TYR A 195 -0.06 -3.07 -9.17
C TYR A 195 1.25 -3.34 -9.93
N ASN A 196 1.68 -2.41 -10.77
CA ASN A 196 2.91 -2.55 -11.55
C ASN A 196 4.15 -2.64 -10.64
N ILE A 197 4.17 -1.87 -9.55
CA ILE A 197 5.25 -1.87 -8.54
C ILE A 197 5.30 -3.22 -7.82
N LEU A 198 4.16 -3.75 -7.37
CA LEU A 198 4.09 -5.08 -6.75
C LEU A 198 4.49 -6.18 -7.72
N ARG A 199 4.07 -6.09 -8.99
CA ARG A 199 4.47 -7.04 -10.02
C ARG A 199 5.98 -7.08 -10.21
N SER A 200 6.63 -5.91 -10.29
CA SER A 200 8.10 -5.87 -10.37
C SER A 200 8.79 -6.44 -9.13
N GLY A 201 8.21 -6.27 -7.93
CA GLY A 201 8.69 -6.95 -6.73
C GLY A 201 8.56 -8.47 -6.81
N GLN A 202 7.44 -8.98 -7.32
CA GLN A 202 7.20 -10.41 -7.52
C GLN A 202 8.13 -11.01 -8.59
N GLU A 203 8.38 -10.29 -9.69
CA GLU A 203 9.30 -10.72 -10.75
C GLU A 203 10.71 -10.99 -10.19
N ILE A 204 11.20 -10.16 -9.26
CA ILE A 204 12.48 -10.36 -8.57
C ILE A 204 12.50 -11.67 -7.76
N ILE A 205 11.39 -12.00 -7.09
CA ILE A 205 11.27 -13.23 -6.30
C ILE A 205 11.21 -14.45 -7.23
N ASP A 206 10.45 -14.35 -8.33
CA ASP A 206 10.30 -15.42 -9.32
C ASP A 206 11.65 -15.73 -10.01
N GLU A 207 12.47 -14.71 -10.32
CA GLU A 207 13.83 -14.87 -10.85
C GLU A 207 14.74 -15.65 -9.88
N GLU A 208 14.62 -15.39 -8.58
CA GLU A 208 15.39 -16.10 -7.55
C GLU A 208 14.93 -17.55 -7.39
N HIS A 209 13.62 -17.81 -7.44
CA HIS A 209 13.10 -19.18 -7.50
C HIS A 209 13.62 -19.94 -8.72
N ALA A 210 13.64 -19.30 -9.90
CA ALA A 210 14.17 -19.92 -11.10
C ALA A 210 15.67 -20.24 -10.98
N SER A 211 16.45 -19.35 -10.34
CA SER A 211 17.86 -19.59 -10.07
C SER A 211 18.08 -20.73 -9.07
N LEU A 212 17.24 -20.83 -8.03
CA LEU A 212 17.29 -21.93 -7.07
C LEU A 212 16.97 -23.27 -7.73
N ALA A 213 15.94 -23.32 -8.59
CA ALA A 213 15.59 -24.53 -9.32
C ALA A 213 16.76 -25.06 -10.18
N GLN A 214 17.50 -24.16 -10.85
CA GLN A 214 18.71 -24.52 -11.59
C GLN A 214 19.82 -25.07 -10.68
N MET A 215 19.99 -24.52 -9.48
CA MET A 215 20.96 -25.03 -8.51
C MET A 215 20.60 -26.44 -8.01
N MET A 216 19.31 -26.69 -7.78
CA MET A 216 18.80 -28.00 -7.39
C MET A 216 19.03 -29.04 -8.50
N GLU A 217 18.72 -28.71 -9.76
CA GLU A 217 18.99 -29.58 -10.92
C GLU A 217 20.50 -29.88 -11.05
N MET A 218 21.35 -28.87 -10.87
CA MET A 218 22.81 -29.07 -10.89
C MET A 218 23.26 -30.03 -9.78
N MET A 219 22.71 -29.93 -8.58
CA MET A 219 23.03 -30.83 -7.46
C MET A 219 22.70 -32.29 -7.76
N GLU A 220 21.60 -32.55 -8.47
CA GLU A 220 21.21 -33.91 -8.88
C GLU A 220 22.18 -34.55 -9.88
N THR A 221 22.91 -33.74 -10.64
CA THR A 221 23.83 -34.21 -11.68
C THR A 221 25.28 -34.38 -11.21
N ILE A 222 25.65 -33.85 -10.04
CA ILE A 222 27.02 -33.91 -9.53
C ILE A 222 27.20 -35.16 -8.66
N ASP A 223 28.04 -36.10 -9.12
CA ASP A 223 28.55 -37.19 -8.29
C ASP A 223 29.66 -36.65 -7.35
N GLY A 224 29.39 -36.59 -6.04
CA GLY A 224 30.39 -36.17 -5.05
C GLY A 224 29.84 -35.68 -3.71
N ASP A 225 30.71 -35.07 -2.90
CA ASP A 225 30.35 -34.45 -1.63
C ASP A 225 29.60 -33.12 -1.88
N THR A 226 28.28 -33.18 -1.88
CA THR A 226 27.36 -32.06 -2.18
C THR A 226 27.00 -31.23 -0.95
N ALA A 227 27.56 -31.52 0.23
CA ALA A 227 27.16 -30.90 1.49
C ALA A 227 27.28 -29.36 1.50
N ARG A 228 28.21 -28.79 0.71
CA ARG A 228 28.31 -27.34 0.53
C ARG A 228 27.16 -26.78 -0.32
N LEU A 229 26.85 -27.41 -1.44
CA LEU A 229 25.80 -26.97 -2.35
C LEU A 229 24.42 -27.10 -1.69
N GLU A 230 24.20 -28.17 -0.91
CA GLU A 230 22.97 -28.37 -0.14
C GLU A 230 22.77 -27.26 0.90
N ARG A 231 23.84 -26.84 1.61
CA ARG A 231 23.78 -25.70 2.53
C ARG A 231 23.41 -24.41 1.80
N ASP A 232 24.07 -24.12 0.68
CA ASP A 232 23.82 -22.92 -0.12
C ASP A 232 22.37 -22.88 -0.66
N ILE A 233 21.82 -24.03 -1.10
CA ILE A 233 20.42 -24.19 -1.52
C ILE A 233 19.46 -23.88 -0.36
N ASN A 234 19.70 -24.48 0.81
CA ASN A 234 18.84 -24.28 1.99
C ASN A 234 18.84 -22.83 2.48
N GLU A 235 20.02 -22.18 2.52
CA GLU A 235 20.14 -20.76 2.89
C GLU A 235 19.41 -19.85 1.89
N ARG A 236 19.54 -20.15 0.59
CA ARG A 236 18.88 -19.38 -0.47
C ARG A 236 17.36 -19.56 -0.44
N GLN A 237 16.86 -20.78 -0.25
CA GLN A 237 15.43 -21.05 -0.07
C GLN A 237 14.87 -20.23 1.11
N LYS A 238 15.54 -20.26 2.27
CA LYS A 238 15.13 -19.48 3.46
C LYS A 238 15.06 -17.98 3.16
N CYS A 239 16.00 -17.46 2.37
CA CYS A 239 16.00 -16.07 1.97
C CYS A 239 14.83 -15.72 1.04
N ILE A 240 14.50 -16.59 0.08
CA ILE A 240 13.36 -16.43 -0.84
C ILE A 240 12.02 -16.50 -0.09
N ASP A 241 11.89 -17.37 0.91
CA ASP A 241 10.69 -17.47 1.73
C ASP A 241 10.42 -16.17 2.50
N MET A 242 11.46 -15.61 3.11
CA MET A 242 11.37 -14.31 3.79
C MET A 242 11.07 -13.16 2.82
N ASP A 243 11.61 -13.20 1.60
CA ASP A 243 11.34 -12.20 0.56
C ASP A 243 9.87 -12.28 0.09
N SER A 244 9.33 -13.49 -0.04
CA SER A 244 7.92 -13.75 -0.36
C SER A 244 6.99 -13.25 0.74
N GLU A 245 7.35 -13.46 2.01
CA GLU A 245 6.59 -12.95 3.15
C GLU A 245 6.48 -11.43 3.12
N VAL A 246 7.59 -10.73 2.80
CA VAL A 246 7.62 -9.26 2.69
C VAL A 246 6.61 -8.73 1.67
N VAL A 247 6.45 -9.40 0.52
CA VAL A 247 5.53 -8.97 -0.55
C VAL A 247 4.07 -9.39 -0.27
N SER A 248 3.86 -10.50 0.44
CA SER A 248 2.52 -11.05 0.71
C SER A 248 1.61 -10.11 1.51
N VAL A 249 2.19 -9.35 2.45
CA VAL A 249 1.45 -8.44 3.33
C VAL A 249 0.89 -7.23 2.55
N PRO A 250 1.70 -6.46 1.81
CA PRO A 250 1.23 -5.39 0.93
C PRO A 250 0.26 -5.88 -0.16
N LEU A 251 0.43 -7.10 -0.69
CA LEU A 251 -0.51 -7.66 -1.67
C LEU A 251 -1.91 -7.84 -1.08
N SER A 252 -1.98 -8.29 0.18
CA SER A 252 -3.23 -8.42 0.92
C SER A 252 -3.87 -7.05 1.18
N PHE A 253 -3.07 -6.06 1.58
CA PHE A 253 -3.51 -4.68 1.75
C PHE A 253 -4.01 -4.05 0.44
N PHE A 254 -3.30 -4.26 -0.68
CA PHE A 254 -3.68 -3.83 -2.01
C PHE A 254 -5.06 -4.39 -2.37
N THR A 255 -5.24 -5.70 -2.22
CA THR A 255 -6.51 -6.38 -2.54
C THR A 255 -7.67 -5.82 -1.71
N LEU A 256 -7.46 -5.61 -0.42
CA LEU A 256 -8.47 -5.02 0.46
C LEU A 256 -8.83 -3.60 0.03
N SER A 257 -7.82 -2.78 -0.26
CA SER A 257 -8.00 -1.38 -0.69
C SER A 257 -8.70 -1.29 -2.04
N GLN A 258 -8.32 -2.16 -2.98
CA GLN A 258 -8.95 -2.31 -4.29
C GLN A 258 -10.43 -2.63 -4.16
N ASN A 259 -10.79 -3.59 -3.30
CA ASN A 259 -12.18 -3.95 -3.06
C ASN A 259 -12.99 -2.80 -2.44
N LYS A 260 -12.42 -2.07 -1.46
CA LYS A 260 -13.05 -0.89 -0.87
C LYS A 260 -13.32 0.20 -1.92
N TYR A 261 -12.33 0.47 -2.78
CA TYR A 261 -12.46 1.42 -3.87
C TYR A 261 -13.55 1.03 -4.86
N VAL A 262 -13.54 -0.22 -5.33
CA VAL A 262 -14.55 -0.74 -6.28
C VAL A 262 -15.94 -0.67 -5.68
N HIS A 263 -16.11 -1.05 -4.41
CA HIS A 263 -17.40 -0.95 -3.72
C HIS A 263 -17.89 0.49 -3.62
N ALA A 264 -17.02 1.43 -3.22
CA ALA A 264 -17.37 2.85 -3.15
C ALA A 264 -17.79 3.41 -4.52
N ALA A 265 -17.05 3.07 -5.57
CA ALA A 265 -17.37 3.49 -6.94
C ALA A 265 -18.68 2.88 -7.44
N GLN A 266 -18.95 1.60 -7.18
CA GLN A 266 -20.21 0.95 -7.54
C GLN A 266 -21.43 1.56 -6.84
N SER A 267 -21.31 1.84 -5.54
CA SER A 267 -22.36 2.54 -4.80
C SER A 267 -22.60 3.94 -5.36
N ARG A 268 -21.54 4.64 -5.76
CA ARG A 268 -21.66 5.95 -6.40
C ARG A 268 -22.32 5.87 -7.78
N ILE A 269 -21.97 4.88 -8.59
CA ILE A 269 -22.58 4.62 -9.90
C ILE A 269 -24.10 4.48 -9.76
N ARG A 270 -24.57 3.64 -8.84
CA ARG A 270 -26.02 3.45 -8.60
C ARG A 270 -26.70 4.77 -8.24
N PHE A 271 -26.12 5.53 -7.31
CA PHE A 271 -26.64 6.85 -6.95
C PHE A 271 -26.72 7.80 -8.16
N LEU A 272 -25.70 7.82 -9.02
CA LEU A 272 -25.66 8.67 -10.20
C LEU A 272 -26.70 8.24 -11.24
N GLU A 273 -26.86 6.94 -11.46
CA GLU A 273 -27.90 6.38 -12.34
C GLU A 273 -29.31 6.77 -11.87
N ASP A 274 -29.60 6.61 -10.58
CA ASP A 274 -30.89 7.02 -9.98
C ASP A 274 -31.14 8.52 -10.16
N LYS A 275 -30.12 9.34 -9.89
CA LYS A 275 -30.23 10.80 -10.09
C LYS A 275 -30.42 11.18 -11.54
N LEU A 276 -29.68 10.60 -12.47
CA LEU A 276 -29.84 10.88 -13.89
C LEU A 276 -31.20 10.41 -14.42
N TYR A 277 -31.77 9.34 -13.86
CA TYR A 277 -33.13 8.91 -14.14
C TYR A 277 -34.16 9.98 -13.72
N GLU A 278 -34.05 10.55 -12.51
CA GLU A 278 -34.90 11.67 -12.05
C GLU A 278 -34.84 12.88 -13.02
N TYR A 279 -33.65 13.22 -13.54
CA TYR A 279 -33.51 14.31 -14.52
C TYR A 279 -34.21 14.01 -15.86
N THR A 280 -34.26 12.74 -16.26
CA THR A 280 -34.91 12.34 -17.52
C THR A 280 -36.42 12.30 -17.35
N ALA A 281 -36.92 11.71 -16.27
CA ALA A 281 -38.34 11.69 -15.92
C ALA A 281 -38.91 13.10 -15.68
N SER A 282 -38.23 13.92 -14.88
CA SER A 282 -38.70 15.29 -14.61
C SER A 282 -38.64 16.18 -15.84
N ARG A 283 -37.71 15.97 -16.79
CA ARG A 283 -37.70 16.72 -18.05
C ARG A 283 -38.97 16.47 -18.85
N ASP A 284 -39.40 15.23 -19.01
CA ASP A 284 -40.59 14.90 -19.80
C ASP A 284 -41.87 15.37 -19.10
N GLU A 285 -41.93 15.29 -17.78
CA GLU A 285 -43.01 15.87 -16.98
C GLU A 285 -43.04 17.40 -17.02
N ILE A 286 -41.88 18.06 -16.92
CA ILE A 286 -41.75 19.53 -17.02
C ILE A 286 -42.09 19.99 -18.44
N LYS A 287 -41.65 19.26 -19.46
CA LYS A 287 -41.97 19.52 -20.87
C LYS A 287 -43.48 19.34 -21.13
N ALA A 288 -44.10 18.32 -20.54
CA ALA A 288 -45.55 18.12 -20.59
C ALA A 288 -46.30 19.26 -19.87
N ARG A 289 -45.85 19.66 -18.67
CA ARG A 289 -46.44 20.75 -17.88
C ARG A 289 -46.31 22.12 -18.56
N MET A 290 -45.18 22.40 -19.20
CA MET A 290 -44.95 23.66 -19.91
C MET A 290 -45.59 23.71 -21.30
N GLY A 291 -45.91 22.55 -21.91
CA GLY A 291 -46.56 22.48 -23.22
C GLY A 291 -45.83 23.28 -24.30
N SER A 292 -46.55 24.17 -24.98
CA SER A 292 -45.98 25.05 -26.01
C SER A 292 -45.04 26.13 -25.48
N ARG A 293 -45.12 26.51 -24.18
CA ARG A 293 -44.21 27.48 -23.54
C ARG A 293 -42.79 26.96 -23.33
N TRP A 294 -42.61 25.63 -23.33
CA TRP A 294 -41.28 25.01 -23.30
C TRP A 294 -40.41 25.47 -24.47
N LYS A 295 -41.01 25.69 -25.65
CA LYS A 295 -40.31 26.12 -26.87
C LYS A 295 -40.03 27.62 -26.93
N THR A 296 -40.61 28.42 -26.04
CA THR A 296 -40.53 29.89 -26.05
C THR A 296 -39.97 30.48 -24.76
N ASN A 297 -39.41 29.66 -23.87
CA ASN A 297 -38.76 30.14 -22.65
C ASN A 297 -37.50 30.95 -23.00
N PRO A 298 -37.47 32.28 -22.76
CA PRO A 298 -36.33 33.12 -23.12
C PRO A 298 -35.12 32.97 -22.17
N HIS A 299 -35.33 32.35 -21.00
CA HIS A 299 -34.28 32.10 -20.01
C HIS A 299 -34.36 30.64 -19.52
N PRO A 300 -33.93 29.66 -20.35
CA PRO A 300 -33.72 28.31 -19.84
C PRO A 300 -32.63 28.40 -18.76
N SER A 301 -32.95 27.99 -17.53
CA SER A 301 -31.94 27.85 -16.48
C SER A 301 -30.92 26.81 -16.93
N ASN A 302 -29.75 27.27 -17.38
CA ASN A 302 -28.67 26.41 -17.88
C ASN A 302 -28.12 25.48 -16.78
N ASP A 303 -28.44 25.79 -15.52
CA ASP A 303 -28.06 25.06 -14.31
C ASP A 303 -28.47 23.58 -14.35
N TYR A 304 -29.66 23.25 -14.90
CA TYR A 304 -30.10 21.85 -15.00
C TYR A 304 -29.28 21.03 -16.01
N ALA A 305 -28.96 21.62 -17.16
CA ALA A 305 -28.18 20.95 -18.20
C ALA A 305 -26.71 20.79 -17.77
N GLU A 306 -26.16 21.81 -17.11
CA GLU A 306 -24.81 21.79 -16.56
C GLU A 306 -24.67 20.75 -15.43
N ARG A 307 -25.62 20.71 -14.49
CA ARG A 307 -25.65 19.68 -13.43
C ARG A 307 -25.76 18.27 -13.99
N ARG A 308 -26.66 18.04 -14.95
CA ARG A 308 -26.78 16.74 -15.62
C ARG A 308 -25.47 16.33 -16.28
N LYS A 309 -24.85 17.24 -17.05
CA LYS A 309 -23.57 16.98 -17.71
C LYS A 309 -22.46 16.64 -16.71
N ALA A 310 -22.44 17.30 -15.54
CA ALA A 310 -21.50 16.99 -14.47
C ALA A 310 -21.72 15.59 -13.88
N LEU A 311 -22.99 15.19 -13.67
CA LEU A 311 -23.33 13.84 -13.19
C LEU A 311 -23.02 12.75 -14.22
N GLU A 312 -23.28 13.00 -15.51
CA GLU A 312 -22.92 12.08 -16.60
C GLU A 312 -21.40 11.91 -16.69
N LYS A 313 -20.63 13.02 -16.60
CA LYS A 313 -19.18 12.97 -16.56
C LYS A 313 -18.66 12.17 -15.37
N GLU A 314 -19.21 12.40 -14.18
CA GLU A 314 -18.83 11.65 -12.98
C GLU A 314 -19.17 10.15 -13.11
N LEU A 315 -20.31 9.81 -13.73
CA LEU A 315 -20.71 8.42 -13.98
C LEU A 315 -19.73 7.72 -14.93
N ASP A 316 -19.37 8.38 -16.02
CA ASP A 316 -18.38 7.87 -16.98
C ASP A 316 -17.02 7.64 -16.31
N GLU A 317 -16.55 8.59 -15.49
CA GLU A 317 -15.31 8.47 -14.72
C GLU A 317 -15.36 7.32 -13.70
N ALA A 318 -16.47 7.15 -12.98
CA ALA A 318 -16.64 6.07 -12.01
C ALA A 318 -16.67 4.69 -12.70
N LEU A 319 -17.37 4.58 -13.82
CA LEU A 319 -17.41 3.35 -14.64
C LEU A 319 -16.03 3.00 -15.18
N ASP A 320 -15.29 3.98 -15.72
CA ASP A 320 -13.91 3.76 -16.17
C ASP A 320 -13.01 3.32 -15.01
N GLY A 321 -13.10 4.01 -13.86
CA GLY A 321 -12.34 3.68 -12.67
C GLY A 321 -12.55 2.24 -12.18
N VAL A 322 -13.79 1.76 -12.14
CA VAL A 322 -14.12 0.37 -11.81
C VAL A 322 -13.55 -0.60 -12.84
N ASN A 323 -13.79 -0.34 -14.13
CA ASN A 323 -13.35 -1.23 -15.21
C ASN A 323 -11.83 -1.38 -15.25
N ARG A 324 -11.09 -0.29 -15.08
CA ARG A 324 -9.62 -0.31 -15.04
C ARG A 324 -9.10 -1.05 -13.82
N THR A 325 -9.65 -0.75 -12.64
CA THR A 325 -9.25 -1.38 -11.39
C THR A 325 -9.50 -2.90 -11.40
N GLN A 326 -10.65 -3.34 -11.92
CA GLN A 326 -11.00 -4.76 -11.98
C GLN A 326 -10.21 -5.56 -13.02
N ARG A 327 -9.63 -4.91 -14.04
CA ARG A 327 -8.74 -5.58 -15.01
C ARG A 327 -7.40 -6.01 -14.39
N MET A 328 -7.03 -5.42 -13.25
CA MET A 328 -5.80 -5.77 -12.53
C MET A 328 -6.00 -7.13 -11.85
N ASN A 329 -5.47 -8.19 -12.47
CA ASN A 329 -5.59 -9.55 -11.96
C ASN A 329 -4.58 -9.78 -10.82
N VAL A 330 -5.01 -9.55 -9.58
CA VAL A 330 -4.19 -9.81 -8.37
C VAL A 330 -4.02 -11.30 -8.12
N GLY A 331 -4.96 -12.14 -8.60
CA GLY A 331 -4.85 -13.60 -8.53
C GLY A 331 -3.66 -14.17 -9.29
N GLY A 332 -3.08 -13.41 -10.23
CA GLY A 332 -1.81 -13.76 -10.87
C GLY A 332 -0.56 -13.42 -10.06
N LEU A 333 -0.67 -12.54 -9.06
CA LEU A 333 0.42 -12.12 -8.16
C LEU A 333 0.47 -12.95 -6.88
N GLY A 334 -0.68 -13.48 -6.44
CA GLY A 334 -0.81 -14.32 -5.24
C GLY A 334 -0.43 -15.79 -5.48
N GLY A 335 0.81 -16.04 -5.90
CA GLY A 335 1.47 -17.34 -5.80
C GLY A 335 0.93 -18.47 -6.70
N ARG A 336 1.72 -18.83 -7.71
CA ARG A 336 1.92 -20.25 -7.97
C ARG A 336 2.60 -20.81 -6.72
N ARG A 337 1.91 -21.65 -5.95
CA ARG A 337 2.58 -22.48 -4.96
C ARG A 337 3.48 -23.43 -5.75
N TYR A 338 4.77 -23.12 -5.82
CA TYR A 338 5.79 -24.00 -6.40
C TYR A 338 6.17 -25.07 -5.39
#